data_AF-A0A2N3QRV3-F1
#
_entry.id   AF-A0A2N3QRV3-F1
#
_cell.length_a   1.000
_cell.length_b   1.000
_cell.length_c   1.000
_cell.angle_alpha   90.00
_cell.angle_beta   90.00
_cell.angle_gamma   90.00
#
_symmetry.space_group_name_H-M   'P 1'
#
loop_
_entity.id
_entity.type
_entity.pdbx_description
1 polymer ?
#
loop_
_entity_poly.entity_id
_entity_poly.type
_entity_poly.pdbx_seq_one_letter_code
_entity_poly.pdbx_strand_id
1 'polypeptide(L)'
;MAETTYPHQVGTLKDSSIPPVQVIDTNTPITSKQVNELFSSGCSNTILLIRSETGDVHRGGFFFNLQKTPNAQYTLYTSLDGDQASATPLDLSTLTRLINHIVGLRFDAEMLRYCQNVINHRVD
;
A
#
# COMPACT_ATOMS: atom_id res chain seq x y z
N MET A 1 7.76 39.18 36.07
CA MET A 1 7.12 37.98 35.50
C MET A 1 7.96 37.60 34.29
N ALA A 2 8.70 36.49 34.38
CA ALA A 2 9.64 36.08 33.34
C ALA A 2 8.90 35.21 32.32
N GLU A 3 8.90 35.63 31.05
CA GLU A 3 8.46 34.81 29.92
C GLU A 3 9.57 33.82 29.59
N THR A 4 9.34 32.56 29.94
CA THR A 4 10.20 31.45 29.53
C THR A 4 9.83 31.07 28.10
N THR A 5 10.54 31.64 27.13
CA THR A 5 10.48 31.22 25.73
C THR A 5 11.14 29.85 25.59
N TYR A 6 10.34 28.80 25.43
CA TYR A 6 10.84 27.49 25.03
C TYR A 6 11.24 27.53 23.55
N PRO A 7 12.50 27.25 23.18
CA PRO A 7 12.83 27.04 21.79
C PRO A 7 12.17 25.73 21.35
N HIS A 8 11.07 25.83 20.60
CA HIS A 8 10.60 24.72 19.78
C HIS A 8 11.71 24.42 18.78
N GLN A 9 12.54 23.43 19.10
CA GLN A 9 13.33 22.77 18.09
C GLN A 9 12.35 22.10 17.14
N VAL A 10 12.09 22.76 16.02
CA VAL A 10 11.47 22.13 14.86
C VAL A 10 12.44 21.04 14.45
N GLY A 11 12.21 19.84 14.97
CA GLY A 11 12.91 18.65 14.51
C GLY A 11 12.76 18.62 13.00
N THR A 12 13.88 18.71 12.30
CA THR A 12 13.96 18.49 10.86
C THR A 12 13.20 17.21 10.57
N LEU A 13 12.03 17.32 9.95
CA LEU A 13 11.32 16.19 9.39
C LEU A 13 12.33 15.52 8.46
N LYS A 14 12.81 14.34 8.84
CA LYS A 14 13.56 13.46 7.95
C LYS A 14 12.73 13.37 6.68
N ASP A 15 13.25 13.95 5.62
CA ASP A 15 12.78 13.96 4.24
C ASP A 15 11.75 12.86 3.95
N SER A 16 10.48 13.13 4.28
CA SER A 16 9.39 12.17 4.09
C SER A 16 8.90 12.36 2.68
N SER A 17 9.67 11.90 1.71
CA SER A 17 9.16 11.74 0.35
C SER A 17 8.09 10.65 0.39
N ILE A 18 6.84 11.07 0.58
CA ILE A 18 5.69 10.18 0.45
C ILE A 18 5.82 9.49 -0.93
N PRO A 19 5.76 8.15 -1.00
CA PRO A 19 5.90 7.46 -2.28
C PRO A 19 4.86 7.96 -3.29
N PRO A 20 5.17 7.96 -4.60
CA PRO A 20 4.22 8.38 -5.61
C PRO A 20 2.94 7.56 -5.52
N VAL A 21 1.80 8.25 -5.57
CA VAL A 21 0.47 7.62 -5.58
C VAL A 21 0.09 7.30 -7.02
N GLN A 22 -0.24 6.04 -7.27
CA GLN A 22 -0.78 5.57 -8.54
C GLN A 22 -2.23 5.16 -8.35
N VAL A 23 -3.10 5.67 -9.21
CA VAL A 23 -4.55 5.47 -9.11
C VAL A 23 -5.02 4.55 -10.22
N ILE A 24 -5.78 3.52 -9.87
CA ILE A 24 -6.47 2.64 -10.81
C ILE A 24 -7.97 2.69 -10.48
N ASP A 25 -8.73 3.27 -11.40
CA ASP A 25 -10.19 3.22 -11.37
C ASP A 25 -10.64 2.01 -12.18
N THR A 26 -11.22 1.00 -11.52
CA THR A 26 -11.67 -0.22 -12.19
C THR A 26 -12.82 -0.91 -11.44
N ASN A 27 -13.73 -1.52 -12.19
CA ASN A 27 -14.73 -2.47 -11.68
C ASN A 27 -14.37 -3.92 -12.00
N THR A 28 -13.19 -4.15 -12.59
CA THR A 28 -12.72 -5.47 -13.01
C THR A 28 -11.40 -5.81 -12.34
N PRO A 29 -11.10 -7.11 -12.09
CA PRO A 29 -9.86 -7.49 -11.44
C PRO A 29 -8.61 -6.99 -12.18
N ILE A 30 -7.67 -6.42 -11.44
CA ILE A 30 -6.37 -6.00 -11.99
C ILE A 30 -5.49 -7.22 -12.26
N THR A 31 -4.65 -7.12 -13.27
CA THR A 31 -3.71 -8.17 -13.68
C THR A 31 -2.35 -8.00 -13.02
N SER A 32 -1.59 -9.09 -12.92
CA SER A 32 -0.19 -9.05 -12.45
C SER A 32 0.70 -8.17 -13.32
N LYS A 33 0.37 -8.05 -14.62
CA LYS A 33 1.05 -7.14 -15.53
C LYS A 33 0.86 -5.68 -15.07
N GLN A 34 -0.38 -5.27 -14.79
CA GLN A 34 -0.68 -3.94 -14.28
C GLN A 34 0.00 -3.67 -12.94
N VAL A 35 0.00 -4.64 -12.01
CA VAL A 35 0.72 -4.51 -10.73
C VAL A 35 2.22 -4.32 -10.94
N ASN A 36 2.82 -5.03 -11.89
CA ASN A 36 4.24 -4.90 -12.20
C ASN A 36 4.58 -3.56 -12.90
N GLU A 37 3.67 -3.06 -13.74
CA GLU A 37 3.80 -1.77 -14.45
C GLU A 37 3.85 -0.58 -13.48
N LEU A 38 3.31 -0.71 -12.27
CA LEU A 38 3.43 0.30 -11.21
C LEU A 38 4.90 0.65 -10.87
N PHE A 39 5.85 -0.24 -11.16
CA PHE A 39 7.27 -0.02 -10.83
C PHE A 39 8.12 0.30 -12.07
N SER A 40 7.52 0.50 -13.24
CA SER A 40 8.26 0.70 -14.49
C SER A 40 8.96 2.06 -14.62
N SER A 41 8.62 3.04 -13.77
CA SER A 41 9.17 4.41 -13.77
C SER A 41 10.47 4.57 -12.99
N GLY A 42 11.09 3.48 -12.52
CA GLY A 42 12.30 3.53 -11.69
C GLY A 42 12.04 3.79 -10.20
N CYS A 43 10.77 3.97 -9.81
CA CYS A 43 10.36 3.99 -8.41
C CYS A 43 10.25 2.56 -7.88
N SER A 44 11.03 2.22 -6.85
CA SER A 44 10.91 0.93 -6.16
C SER A 44 9.73 0.90 -5.20
N ASN A 45 9.20 2.05 -4.78
CA ASN A 45 8.13 2.18 -3.80
C ASN A 45 7.00 3.03 -4.39
N THR A 46 5.75 2.66 -4.12
CA THR A 46 4.57 3.39 -4.58
C THR A 46 3.38 3.11 -3.68
N ILE A 47 2.45 4.05 -3.63
CA ILE A 47 1.14 3.85 -3.02
C ILE A 47 0.15 3.59 -4.14
N LEU A 48 -0.45 2.40 -4.17
CA LEU A 48 -1.53 2.07 -5.09
C LEU A 48 -2.88 2.41 -4.46
N LEU A 49 -3.65 3.27 -5.11
CA LEU A 49 -5.04 3.55 -4.79
C LEU A 49 -5.95 2.88 -5.83
N ILE A 50 -6.81 1.97 -5.38
CA ILE A 50 -7.83 1.35 -6.24
C ILE A 50 -9.21 1.90 -5.88
N ARG A 51 -9.97 2.32 -6.89
CA ARG A 51 -11.34 2.82 -6.76
C ARG A 51 -12.25 2.17 -7.80
N SER A 52 -13.57 2.25 -7.59
CA SER A 52 -14.57 1.90 -8.60
C SER A 52 -14.59 2.96 -9.70
N GLU A 53 -14.80 2.56 -10.97
CA GLU A 53 -14.88 3.49 -12.12
C GLU A 53 -16.04 4.47 -12.01
N THR A 54 -17.12 4.06 -11.35
CA THR A 54 -18.32 4.87 -11.14
C THR A 54 -18.35 5.47 -9.73
N GLY A 55 -17.27 5.34 -8.96
CA GLY A 55 -17.14 5.89 -7.63
C GLY A 55 -16.95 7.41 -7.65
N ASP A 56 -17.23 8.05 -6.51
CA ASP A 56 -16.94 9.47 -6.34
C ASP A 56 -15.42 9.71 -6.30
N VAL A 57 -14.94 10.67 -7.09
CA VAL A 57 -13.50 10.96 -7.21
C VAL A 57 -12.84 11.44 -5.92
N HIS A 58 -13.63 11.92 -4.96
CA HIS A 58 -13.20 12.41 -3.65
C HIS A 58 -13.54 11.45 -2.50
N ARG A 59 -14.17 10.29 -2.77
CA ARG A 59 -14.61 9.39 -1.71
C ARG A 59 -14.45 7.91 -2.05
N GLY A 60 -13.73 7.22 -1.17
CA GLY A 60 -13.58 5.77 -1.18
C GLY A 60 -12.32 5.28 -1.88
N GLY A 61 -12.17 3.96 -1.88
CA GLY A 61 -11.00 3.26 -2.41
C GLY A 61 -10.13 2.63 -1.34
N PHE A 62 -9.21 1.80 -1.80
CA PHE A 62 -8.28 1.05 -0.96
C PHE A 62 -6.85 1.46 -1.30
N PHE A 63 -6.08 1.78 -0.27
CA PHE A 63 -4.67 2.13 -0.39
C PHE A 63 -3.79 0.93 -0.06
N PHE A 64 -2.78 0.70 -0.89
CA PHE A 64 -1.76 -0.32 -0.68
C PHE A 64 -0.39 0.34 -0.80
N ASN A 65 0.40 0.28 0.27
CA ASN A 65 1.79 0.70 0.23
C ASN A 65 2.65 -0.47 -0.23
N LEU A 66 3.25 -0.33 -1.41
CA LEU A 66 3.94 -1.41 -2.10
C LEU A 66 5.39 -1.05 -2.37
N GLN A 67 6.27 -2.02 -2.18
CA GLN A 67 7.66 -1.94 -2.61
C GLN A 67 8.01 -3.15 -3.48
N LYS A 68 8.83 -2.89 -4.50
CA LYS A 68 9.48 -3.92 -5.31
C LYS A 68 10.98 -3.88 -5.02
N THR A 69 11.51 -5.03 -4.61
CA THR A 69 12.94 -5.21 -4.41
C THR A 69 13.63 -5.61 -5.71
N PRO A 70 14.97 -5.43 -5.83
CA PRO A 70 15.73 -5.82 -7.02
C PRO A 70 15.57 -7.30 -7.41
N ASN A 71 15.28 -8.18 -6.45
CA ASN A 71 15.10 -9.62 -6.69
C ASN A 71 13.68 -9.98 -7.17
N ALA A 72 12.91 -9.01 -7.67
CA ALA A 72 11.52 -9.17 -8.08
C ALA A 72 10.58 -9.70 -6.98
N GLN A 73 10.94 -9.51 -5.70
CA GLN A 73 10.03 -9.73 -4.59
C GLN A 73 9.24 -8.45 -4.32
N TYR A 74 7.97 -8.61 -4.00
CA TYR A 74 7.07 -7.52 -3.68
C TYR A 74 6.81 -7.53 -2.18
N THR A 75 6.74 -6.35 -1.58
CA THR A 75 6.43 -6.18 -0.18
C THR A 75 5.18 -5.34 -0.07
N LEU A 76 4.17 -5.87 0.61
CA LEU A 76 3.02 -5.10 1.07
C LEU A 76 3.32 -4.59 2.49
N TYR A 77 3.18 -3.29 2.69
CA TYR A 77 3.18 -2.68 4.02
C TYR A 77 1.75 -2.42 4.46
N THR A 78 1.37 -2.89 5.66
CA THR A 78 0.05 -2.59 6.23
C THR A 78 -0.02 -1.18 6.81
N SER A 79 1.13 -0.55 7.09
CA SER A 79 1.24 0.88 7.41
C SER A 79 1.56 1.72 6.17
N LEU A 80 0.90 2.88 6.04
CA LEU A 80 1.21 3.86 5.00
C LEU A 80 2.58 4.52 5.20
N ASP A 81 3.10 4.51 6.43
CA ASP A 81 4.43 5.07 6.74
C ASP A 81 5.58 4.14 6.31
N GLY A 82 5.25 2.93 5.82
CA GLY A 82 6.25 1.97 5.32
C GLY A 82 7.09 1.32 6.43
N ASP A 83 6.51 1.20 7.63
CA ASP A 83 7.18 0.55 8.77
C ASP A 83 7.55 -0.90 8.42
N GLN A 84 8.82 -1.25 8.62
CA GLN A 84 9.36 -2.58 8.34
C GLN A 84 8.71 -3.67 9.20
N ALA A 85 8.20 -3.34 10.39
CA ALA A 85 7.43 -4.30 11.19
C ALA A 85 6.13 -4.74 10.48
N SER A 86 5.61 -3.91 9.57
CA SER A 86 4.41 -4.18 8.77
C SER A 86 4.69 -4.87 7.43
N ALA A 87 5.96 -5.11 7.10
CA ALA A 87 6.39 -5.66 5.81
C ALA A 87 5.93 -7.10 5.63
N THR A 88 5.25 -7.37 4.53
CA THR A 88 4.81 -8.71 4.13
C THR A 88 5.35 -9.03 2.74
N PRO A 89 6.42 -9.84 2.64
CA PRO A 89 6.95 -10.31 1.37
C PRO A 89 5.95 -11.24 0.68
N LEU A 90 5.69 -10.98 -0.60
CA LEU A 90 4.74 -11.69 -1.45
C LEU A 90 5.33 -11.85 -2.86
N ASP A 91 5.02 -12.97 -3.50
CA ASP A 91 5.19 -13.06 -4.95
C ASP A 91 4.11 -12.22 -5.67
N LEU A 92 4.36 -11.91 -6.94
CA LEU A 92 3.47 -11.06 -7.74
C LEU A 92 2.05 -11.64 -7.88
N SER A 93 1.93 -12.96 -8.02
CA SER A 93 0.64 -13.63 -8.19
C SER A 93 -0.19 -13.51 -6.92
N THR A 94 0.41 -13.85 -5.77
CA THR A 94 -0.21 -13.74 -4.45
C THR A 94 -0.59 -12.31 -4.13
N LEU A 95 0.29 -11.33 -4.39
CA LEU A 95 -0.04 -9.91 -4.22
C LEU A 95 -1.24 -9.48 -5.08
N THR A 96 -1.26 -9.89 -6.35
CA THR A 96 -2.35 -9.54 -7.27
C THR A 96 -3.69 -10.14 -6.81
N ARG A 97 -3.68 -11.42 -6.38
CA ARG A 97 -4.87 -12.10 -5.82
C ARG A 97 -5.35 -11.40 -4.56
N LEU A 98 -4.43 -11.08 -3.65
CA LEU A 98 -4.72 -10.41 -2.39
C LEU A 98 -5.36 -9.04 -2.60
N ILE A 99 -4.78 -8.21 -3.47
CA ILE A 99 -5.33 -6.88 -3.81
C ILE A 99 -6.77 -7.02 -4.32
N ASN A 100 -6.98 -7.85 -5.35
CA ASN A 100 -8.31 -8.08 -5.94
C ASN A 100 -9.33 -8.61 -4.94
N HIS A 101 -8.90 -9.42 -3.97
CA HIS A 101 -9.75 -9.90 -2.89
C HIS A 101 -10.14 -8.79 -1.92
N ILE A 102 -9.16 -8.04 -1.40
CA ILE A 102 -9.38 -6.97 -0.42
C ILE A 102 -10.31 -5.89 -0.98
N VAL A 103 -10.12 -5.51 -2.24
CA VAL A 103 -10.95 -4.48 -2.87
C VAL A 103 -12.32 -4.97 -3.35
N GLY A 104 -12.60 -6.26 -3.21
CA GLY A 104 -13.88 -6.86 -3.60
C GLY A 104 -14.06 -7.10 -5.10
N LEU A 105 -13.01 -6.99 -5.92
CA LEU A 105 -13.07 -7.23 -7.37
C LEU A 105 -13.14 -8.73 -7.72
N ARG A 106 -12.54 -9.59 -6.89
CA ARG A 106 -12.61 -11.05 -7.05
C ARG A 106 -12.50 -11.75 -5.70
N PHE A 107 -13.50 -12.54 -5.35
CA PHE A 107 -13.41 -13.39 -4.16
C PHE A 107 -12.35 -14.49 -4.33
N ASP A 108 -11.58 -14.71 -3.27
CA ASP A 108 -10.54 -15.74 -3.22
C ASP A 108 -10.48 -16.33 -1.80
N ALA A 109 -10.86 -17.60 -1.67
CA ALA A 109 -10.96 -18.27 -0.37
C ALA A 109 -9.61 -18.46 0.32
N GLU A 110 -8.51 -18.57 -0.45
CA GLU A 110 -7.17 -18.65 0.13
C GLU A 110 -6.73 -17.29 0.66
N MET A 111 -7.03 -16.22 -0.05
CA MET A 111 -6.72 -14.85 0.40
C MET A 111 -7.55 -14.47 1.63
N LEU A 112 -8.81 -14.92 1.74
CA LEU A 112 -9.59 -14.73 2.96
C LEU A 112 -8.89 -15.33 4.18
N ARG A 113 -8.46 -16.60 4.07
CA ARG A 113 -7.70 -17.28 5.14
C ARG A 113 -6.38 -16.58 5.41
N TYR A 114 -5.69 -16.11 4.36
CA TYR A 114 -4.46 -15.36 4.50
C TYR A 114 -4.66 -14.06 5.29
N CYS A 115 -5.68 -13.26 4.95
CA CYS A 115 -6.03 -12.04 5.66
C CYS A 115 -6.32 -12.32 7.14
N GLN A 116 -7.14 -13.34 7.42
CA GLN A 116 -7.51 -13.72 8.77
C GLN A 116 -6.30 -14.16 9.61
N ASN A 117 -5.37 -14.92 9.03
CA ASN A 117 -4.26 -15.53 9.78
C ASN A 117 -2.97 -14.71 9.79
N VAL A 118 -2.72 -13.85 8.79
CA VAL A 118 -1.43 -13.18 8.60
C VAL A 118 -1.53 -11.67 8.72
N ILE A 119 -2.57 -11.07 8.15
CA ILE A 119 -2.72 -9.61 8.11
C ILE A 119 -3.39 -9.11 9.39
N ASN A 120 -4.51 -9.72 9.79
CA ASN A 120 -5.28 -9.27 10.96
C ASN A 120 -4.57 -9.50 12.30
N HIS A 121 -3.72 -10.52 12.41
CA HIS A 121 -2.98 -10.82 13.65
C HIS A 121 -1.74 -9.94 13.89
N ARG A 122 -1.39 -9.06 12.97
CA ARG A 122 -0.26 -8.12 13.15
C ARG A 122 -0.66 -6.80 13.82
N VAL A 123 -1.95 -6.64 14.14
CA VAL A 123 -2.51 -5.41 14.72
C VAL A 123 -2.65 -5.50 16.25
N ASP A 124 -2.33 -6.66 16.84
CA ASP A 124 -2.20 -6.89 18.29
C ASP A 124 -0.72 -6.83 18.73
#